data_AF-A0A7V5A1N7-F1
#
_entry.id   AF-A0A7V5A1N7-F1
#
_cell.length_a   1.000
_cell.length_b   1.000
_cell.length_c   1.000
_cell.angle_alpha   90.00
_cell.angle_beta   90.00
_cell.angle_gamma   90.00
#
_symmetry.space_group_name_H-M   'P 1'
#
loop_
_entity.id
_entity.type
_entity.pdbx_description
1 polymer ?
#
loop_
_entity_poly.entity_id
_entity_poly.type
_entity_poly.pdbx_seq_one_letter_code
_entity_poly.pdbx_strand_id
1 'polypeptide(L)'
;MSLYWIVEATGNPRFPVRIAIEQEGNTLFAVRAQDAWPVANGHIFCIRDPSPKEERDLFREIERVPVLQFDRFGKSLRITLDRPRKKRCEFLILEKKYKHREGTYEQIFFKTQAGTLAHRSRSRVALRPTNLPMIVAIDNQERYPWKFPRAQVERRALPAGDYALLVKEKILGVVERKSYENLLQDFGEIAILHQKLRELTTYPYRAVVIEADYGDFLDPKRLKGRWPPSHGYRVLSELQVMHPNLPFIFARTRKEANLWTYGYFRAILKRVQREEERVEPFMAAEPFPAYTAQERLEDRILTILQSNREGLTSKELQALCPEADSSRIRSILQSLRKRGLVESIGSRASTRWIYRDSSRNEHS
;
A
#
# COMPACT_ATOMS: atom_id res chain seq x y z
N MET A 1 -0.69 15.50 5.52
CA MET A 1 -1.65 15.48 6.66
C MET A 1 -1.59 14.09 7.30
N SER A 2 -1.69 13.98 8.63
CA SER A 2 -1.41 12.72 9.34
C SER A 2 -2.67 12.10 9.92
N LEU A 3 -2.80 10.78 9.74
CA LEU A 3 -3.83 9.99 10.42
C LEU A 3 -3.31 9.47 11.75
N TYR A 4 -4.18 9.47 12.76
CA TYR A 4 -3.86 8.96 14.09
C TYR A 4 -4.83 7.86 14.50
N TRP A 5 -4.26 6.79 15.06
CA TRP A 5 -4.95 5.79 15.84
C TRP A 5 -5.01 6.27 17.28
N ILE A 6 -6.20 6.42 17.83
CA ILE A 6 -6.43 6.91 19.19
C ILE A 6 -7.22 5.85 19.94
N VAL A 7 -6.76 5.51 21.14
CA VAL A 7 -7.40 4.58 22.06
C VAL A 7 -7.81 5.36 23.30
N GLU A 8 -9.06 5.24 23.72
CA GLU A 8 -9.59 5.95 24.87
C GLU A 8 -10.37 5.02 25.80
N ALA A 9 -10.34 5.30 27.10
CA ALA A 9 -11.18 4.64 28.09
C ALA A 9 -12.57 5.29 28.10
N THR A 10 -13.62 4.50 27.90
CA THR A 10 -15.01 4.97 27.87
C THR A 10 -15.71 4.89 29.22
N GLY A 11 -15.16 4.14 30.18
CA GLY A 11 -15.83 3.81 31.44
C GLY A 11 -16.98 2.80 31.32
N ASN A 12 -17.33 2.35 30.11
CA ASN A 12 -18.39 1.37 29.91
C ASN A 12 -17.89 -0.06 30.23
N PRO A 13 -18.55 -0.83 31.10
CA PRO A 13 -18.05 -2.15 31.49
C PRO A 13 -18.10 -3.19 30.36
N ARG A 14 -19.00 -3.02 29.38
CA ARG A 14 -19.16 -3.97 28.26
C ARG A 14 -18.23 -3.66 27.09
N PHE A 15 -17.99 -2.36 26.84
CA PHE A 15 -17.06 -1.88 25.81
C PHE A 15 -16.17 -0.77 26.38
N PRO A 16 -15.19 -1.12 27.25
CA PRO A 16 -14.38 -0.18 28.00
C PRO A 16 -13.44 0.67 27.15
N VAL A 17 -13.23 0.31 25.89
CA VAL A 17 -12.27 0.97 25.02
C VAL A 17 -12.97 1.51 23.77
N ARG A 18 -12.69 2.76 23.43
CA ARG A 18 -12.94 3.36 22.12
C ARG A 18 -11.65 3.34 21.32
N ILE A 19 -11.74 2.97 20.04
CA ILE A 19 -10.64 3.01 19.09
C ILE A 19 -11.10 3.86 17.90
N ALA A 20 -10.37 4.94 17.62
CA ALA A 20 -10.68 5.87 16.55
C ALA A 20 -9.49 6.06 15.60
N ILE A 21 -9.82 6.29 14.34
CA ILE A 21 -8.94 6.80 13.30
C ILE A 21 -9.37 8.22 13.00
N GLU A 22 -8.48 9.17 13.30
CA GLU A 22 -8.78 10.59 13.21
C GLU A 22 -7.79 11.34 12.32
N GLN A 23 -8.31 12.34 11.62
CA GLN A 23 -7.56 13.29 10.81
C GLN A 23 -7.99 14.71 11.19
N GLU A 24 -7.09 15.49 11.77
CA GLU A 24 -7.37 16.92 12.11
C GLU A 24 -8.64 17.12 12.95
N GLY A 25 -8.89 16.22 13.90
CA GLY A 25 -10.07 16.24 14.77
C GLY A 25 -11.35 15.69 14.11
N ASN A 26 -11.31 15.33 12.82
CA ASN A 26 -12.38 14.60 12.17
C ASN A 26 -12.20 13.08 12.38
N THR A 27 -13.20 12.44 12.96
CA THR A 27 -13.22 10.99 13.14
C THR A 27 -13.63 10.30 11.84
N LEU A 28 -12.68 9.63 11.18
CA LEU A 28 -12.97 8.84 9.98
C LEU A 28 -13.62 7.51 10.33
N PHE A 29 -13.10 6.81 11.34
CA PHE A 29 -13.65 5.52 11.75
C PHE A 29 -13.48 5.35 13.24
N ALA A 30 -14.55 5.03 13.96
CA ALA A 30 -14.48 4.73 15.38
C ALA A 30 -15.34 3.52 15.75
N VAL A 31 -14.84 2.75 16.71
CA VAL A 31 -15.52 1.61 17.28
C VAL A 31 -15.33 1.55 18.79
N ARG A 32 -16.25 0.88 19.48
CA ARG A 32 -16.04 0.44 20.85
C ARG A 32 -15.75 -1.06 20.90
N ALA A 33 -14.84 -1.44 21.79
CA ALA A 33 -14.32 -2.79 21.90
C ALA A 33 -14.09 -3.19 23.37
N GLN A 34 -13.93 -4.50 23.59
CA GLN A 34 -13.60 -5.05 24.91
C GLN A 34 -12.15 -4.81 25.34
N ASP A 35 -11.26 -4.56 24.38
CA ASP A 35 -9.83 -4.38 24.60
C ASP A 35 -9.25 -3.45 23.52
N ALA A 36 -8.16 -2.77 23.83
CA ALA A 36 -7.42 -1.90 22.91
C ALA A 36 -6.66 -2.70 21.83
N TRP A 37 -6.39 -3.98 22.09
CA TRP A 37 -5.76 -4.86 21.11
C TRP A 37 -6.13 -6.34 21.34
N PRO A 38 -6.57 -7.11 20.34
CA PRO A 38 -6.94 -8.52 20.53
C PRO A 38 -5.75 -9.36 21.00
N VAL A 39 -5.84 -9.94 22.20
CA VAL A 39 -4.80 -10.82 22.76
C VAL A 39 -5.12 -12.30 22.57
N ALA A 40 -6.25 -12.80 23.10
CA ALA A 40 -6.50 -14.23 23.27
C ALA A 40 -6.78 -15.01 21.96
N ASN A 41 -7.70 -14.54 21.12
CA ASN A 41 -8.15 -15.25 19.91
C ASN A 41 -7.72 -14.55 18.61
N GLY A 42 -6.83 -13.56 18.72
CA GLY A 42 -6.38 -12.72 17.63
C GLY A 42 -7.48 -11.84 16.99
N HIS A 43 -8.71 -11.87 17.50
CA HIS A 43 -9.81 -11.00 17.11
C HIS A 43 -10.73 -10.67 18.28
N ILE A 44 -11.41 -9.53 18.22
CA ILE A 44 -12.48 -9.13 19.14
C ILE A 44 -13.66 -8.53 18.36
N PHE A 45 -14.85 -8.69 18.90
CA PHE A 45 -16.06 -8.04 18.37
C PHE A 45 -16.05 -6.55 18.75
N CYS A 46 -16.53 -5.72 17.83
CA CYS A 46 -16.62 -4.29 18.00
C CYS A 46 -18.01 -3.81 17.57
N ILE A 47 -18.46 -2.73 18.19
CA ILE A 47 -19.63 -1.97 17.74
C ILE A 47 -19.17 -0.64 17.15
N ARG A 48 -19.92 -0.13 16.17
CA ARG A 48 -19.75 1.25 15.71
C ARG A 48 -19.86 2.18 16.91
N ASP A 49 -18.95 3.13 17.05
CA ASP A 49 -19.05 4.11 18.12
C ASP A 49 -20.18 5.10 17.80
N PRO A 50 -21.25 5.17 18.61
CA PRO A 50 -22.35 6.09 18.38
C PRO A 50 -22.20 7.39 19.18
N SER A 51 -21.10 7.54 19.93
CA SER A 51 -20.98 8.59 20.93
C SER A 51 -21.02 9.99 20.33
N PRO A 52 -21.87 10.87 20.87
CA PRO A 52 -21.84 12.27 20.52
C PRO A 52 -20.55 12.93 21.06
N LYS A 53 -20.30 14.18 20.67
CA LYS A 53 -19.05 14.87 21.02
C LYS A 53 -18.90 15.05 22.54
N GLU A 54 -19.99 15.37 23.22
CA GLU A 54 -20.00 15.65 24.66
C GLU A 54 -19.63 14.42 25.49
N GLU A 55 -20.03 13.23 25.05
CA GLU A 55 -19.63 11.97 25.71
C GLU A 55 -18.14 11.67 25.45
N ARG A 56 -17.64 11.97 24.24
CA ARG A 56 -16.24 11.75 23.86
C ARG A 56 -15.29 12.64 24.66
N ASP A 57 -15.69 13.86 24.99
CA ASP A 57 -14.89 14.78 25.80
C ASP A 57 -14.66 14.26 27.24
N LEU A 58 -15.46 13.29 27.70
CA LEU A 58 -15.28 12.61 28.99
C LEU A 58 -14.33 11.41 28.92
N PHE A 59 -13.98 10.95 27.71
CA PHE A 59 -13.10 9.80 27.56
C PHE A 59 -11.65 10.19 27.87
N ARG A 60 -10.91 9.24 28.44
CA ARG A 60 -9.50 9.44 28.74
C ARG A 60 -8.65 8.77 27.68
N GLU A 61 -7.86 9.56 26.94
CA GLU A 61 -6.88 9.04 25.99
C GLU A 61 -5.86 8.14 26.71
N ILE A 62 -5.70 6.92 26.20
CA ILE A 62 -4.77 5.91 26.68
C ILE A 62 -3.56 5.82 25.75
N GLU A 63 -3.79 5.91 24.43
CA GLU A 63 -2.75 5.75 23.43
C GLU A 63 -3.08 6.57 22.18
N ARG A 64 -2.06 7.20 21.60
CA ARG A 64 -2.09 7.86 20.29
C ARG A 64 -0.91 7.40 19.47
N VAL A 65 -1.16 6.96 18.24
CA VAL A 65 -0.12 6.41 17.36
C VAL A 65 -0.36 6.87 15.93
N PRO A 66 0.67 7.35 15.21
CA PRO A 66 0.55 7.64 13.79
C PRO A 66 0.16 6.39 12.98
N VAL A 67 -0.72 6.57 12.01
CA VAL A 67 -1.05 5.54 11.04
C VAL A 67 -0.11 5.68 9.86
N LEU A 68 0.59 4.62 9.48
CA LEU A 68 1.43 4.59 8.27
C LEU A 68 0.64 4.25 7.02
N GLN A 69 -0.35 3.37 7.15
CA GLN A 69 -1.20 2.94 6.04
C GLN A 69 -2.62 2.72 6.54
N PHE A 70 -3.59 3.27 5.82
CA PHE A 70 -5.01 3.08 6.07
C PHE A 70 -5.72 2.92 4.73
N ASP A 71 -6.20 1.72 4.45
CA ASP A 71 -6.90 1.43 3.21
C ASP A 71 -8.06 0.44 3.41
N ARG A 72 -9.06 0.53 2.55
CA ARG A 72 -10.14 -0.45 2.54
C ARG A 72 -9.81 -1.57 1.56
N PHE A 73 -9.87 -2.81 2.05
CA PHE A 73 -9.69 -4.02 1.26
C PHE A 73 -10.92 -4.91 1.33
N GLY A 74 -11.79 -4.80 0.33
CA GLY A 74 -13.08 -5.50 0.33
C GLY A 74 -13.92 -5.09 1.53
N LYS A 75 -14.23 -6.06 2.40
CA LYS A 75 -15.01 -5.86 3.62
C LYS A 75 -14.16 -5.43 4.84
N SER A 76 -12.84 -5.40 4.69
CA SER A 76 -11.92 -5.02 5.77
C SER A 76 -11.41 -3.59 5.61
N LEU A 77 -11.26 -2.85 6.71
CA LEU A 77 -10.36 -1.71 6.81
C LEU A 77 -9.01 -2.20 7.32
N ARG A 78 -7.94 -2.00 6.57
CA ARG A 78 -6.58 -2.42 6.91
C ARG A 78 -5.78 -1.24 7.41
N ILE A 79 -5.02 -1.49 8.48
CA ILE A 79 -4.32 -0.45 9.20
C ILE A 79 -2.91 -0.95 9.51
N THR A 80 -1.93 -0.14 9.16
CA THR A 80 -0.55 -0.28 9.65
C THR A 80 -0.20 0.93 10.48
N LEU A 81 0.12 0.71 11.76
CA LEU A 81 0.51 1.74 12.71
C LEU A 81 2.03 1.92 12.70
N ASP A 82 2.48 3.15 12.91
CA ASP A 82 3.88 3.42 13.19
C ASP A 82 4.14 2.96 14.62
N ARG A 83 4.54 1.70 14.85
CA ARG A 83 5.05 1.17 16.13
C ARG A 83 5.80 -0.15 15.93
N PRO A 84 6.70 -0.58 16.83
CA PRO A 84 7.50 -1.80 16.62
C PRO A 84 6.68 -3.10 16.71
N ARG A 85 5.73 -3.17 17.66
CA ARG A 85 4.86 -4.35 17.90
C ARG A 85 3.40 -3.95 17.77
N LYS A 86 2.50 -4.92 17.59
CA LYS A 86 1.05 -4.68 17.47
C LYS A 86 0.72 -3.66 16.36
N LYS A 87 1.41 -3.74 15.23
CA LYS A 87 1.36 -2.68 14.20
C LYS A 87 0.43 -2.95 13.02
N ARG A 88 0.03 -4.20 12.78
CA ARG A 88 -0.82 -4.57 11.64
C ARG A 88 -2.14 -5.16 12.13
N CYS A 89 -3.23 -4.57 11.70
CA CYS A 89 -4.57 -5.03 12.00
C CYS A 89 -5.54 -4.77 10.86
N GLU A 90 -6.72 -5.37 10.98
CA GLU A 90 -7.87 -5.05 10.15
C GLU A 90 -9.16 -4.99 10.97
N PHE A 91 -10.09 -4.13 10.58
CA PHE A 91 -11.48 -4.19 11.01
C PHE A 91 -12.32 -4.79 9.90
N LEU A 92 -12.77 -6.03 10.07
CA LEU A 92 -13.69 -6.70 9.16
C LEU A 92 -15.12 -6.22 9.45
N ILE A 93 -15.73 -5.53 8.49
CA ILE A 93 -17.08 -4.99 8.58
C ILE A 93 -18.01 -5.87 7.75
N LEU A 94 -19.01 -6.48 8.40
CA LEU A 94 -19.97 -7.37 7.77
C LEU A 94 -21.38 -6.86 7.98
N GLU A 95 -22.19 -6.91 6.95
CA GLU A 95 -23.64 -6.80 7.08
C GLU A 95 -24.28 -8.19 7.18
N LYS A 96 -25.21 -8.34 8.12
CA LYS A 96 -25.99 -9.56 8.35
C LYS A 96 -27.46 -9.23 8.33
N LYS A 97 -28.29 -10.10 7.76
CA LYS A 97 -29.75 -9.99 7.88
C LYS A 97 -30.16 -10.39 9.30
N TYR A 98 -31.15 -9.70 9.87
CA TYR A 98 -31.78 -10.18 11.09
C TYR A 98 -32.47 -11.53 10.83
N LYS A 99 -32.43 -12.43 11.81
CA LYS A 99 -33.08 -13.75 11.68
C LYS A 99 -34.61 -13.69 11.80
N HIS A 100 -35.13 -12.72 12.55
CA HIS A 100 -36.53 -12.65 12.97
C HIS A 100 -37.18 -11.29 12.71
N ARG A 101 -36.51 -10.39 11.99
CA ARG A 101 -37.00 -9.06 11.62
C ARG A 101 -36.54 -8.73 10.22
N GLU A 102 -37.29 -7.89 9.52
CA GLU A 102 -36.79 -7.31 8.28
C GLU A 102 -35.68 -6.30 8.59
N GLY A 103 -34.69 -6.24 7.69
CA GLY A 103 -33.52 -5.37 7.80
C GLY A 103 -32.20 -6.11 8.00
N THR A 104 -31.13 -5.32 8.07
CA THR A 104 -29.76 -5.77 8.27
C THR A 104 -29.14 -5.10 9.49
N TYR A 105 -28.09 -5.70 10.03
CA TYR A 105 -27.25 -5.12 11.07
C TYR A 105 -25.77 -5.31 10.73
N GLU A 106 -24.98 -4.38 11.25
CA GLU A 106 -23.54 -4.37 11.09
C GLU A 106 -22.85 -5.18 12.20
N GLN A 107 -21.87 -5.98 11.81
CA GLN A 107 -20.92 -6.63 12.70
C GLN A 107 -19.50 -6.22 12.34
N ILE A 108 -18.77 -5.66 13.31
CA ILE A 108 -17.38 -5.30 13.13
C ILE A 108 -16.51 -6.23 13.96
N PHE A 109 -15.45 -6.76 13.36
CA PHE A 109 -14.44 -7.56 14.05
C PHE A 109 -13.06 -6.95 13.87
N PHE A 110 -12.44 -6.53 14.97
CA PHE A 110 -11.04 -6.15 14.99
C PHE A 110 -10.19 -7.42 15.01
N LYS A 111 -9.39 -7.64 13.95
CA LYS A 111 -8.46 -8.76 13.81
C LYS A 111 -7.02 -8.27 13.77
N THR A 112 -6.14 -9.03 14.41
CA THR A 112 -4.68 -8.84 14.35
C THR A 112 -4.08 -9.70 13.24
N GLN A 113 -2.85 -9.40 12.84
CA GLN A 113 -2.10 -10.27 11.92
C GLN A 113 -2.10 -11.74 12.36
N ALA A 114 -1.90 -12.02 13.66
CA ALA A 114 -1.92 -13.37 14.20
C ALA A 114 -3.32 -14.03 14.08
N GLY A 115 -4.39 -13.29 14.37
CA GLY A 115 -5.76 -13.76 14.22
C GLY A 115 -6.13 -14.05 12.76
N THR A 116 -5.68 -13.22 11.83
CA THR A 116 -5.86 -13.45 10.39
C THR A 116 -5.13 -14.71 9.93
N LEU A 117 -3.92 -14.98 10.44
CA LEU A 117 -3.15 -16.20 10.13
C LEU A 117 -3.80 -17.48 10.69
N ALA A 118 -4.34 -17.43 11.92
CA ALA A 118 -5.00 -18.57 12.55
C ALA A 118 -6.34 -18.92 11.89
N HIS A 119 -7.00 -17.95 11.28
CA HIS A 119 -8.29 -18.15 10.63
C HIS A 119 -8.15 -18.95 9.32
N ARG A 120 -8.74 -20.15 9.28
CA ARG A 120 -8.79 -21.00 8.08
C ARG A 120 -9.84 -20.49 7.09
N SER A 121 -9.51 -19.45 6.32
CA SER A 121 -10.35 -19.06 5.19
C SER A 121 -10.30 -20.14 4.11
N ARG A 122 -11.48 -20.48 3.54
CA ARG A 122 -11.58 -21.42 2.40
C ARG A 122 -10.87 -20.92 1.13
N SER A 123 -10.45 -19.65 1.07
CA SER A 123 -9.66 -19.11 -0.02
C SER A 123 -8.75 -17.99 0.48
N ARG A 124 -7.54 -17.97 -0.09
CA ARG A 124 -6.48 -17.04 0.25
C ARG A 124 -6.36 -15.86 -0.73
N VAL A 125 -7.16 -15.85 -1.80
CA VAL A 125 -7.10 -14.84 -2.87
C VAL A 125 -8.37 -14.00 -2.90
N ALA A 126 -8.22 -12.68 -2.88
CA ALA A 126 -9.34 -11.76 -2.88
C ALA A 126 -10.02 -11.69 -4.25
N LEU A 127 -9.26 -11.55 -5.34
CA LEU A 127 -9.78 -11.41 -6.70
C LEU A 127 -9.96 -12.79 -7.35
N ARG A 128 -10.94 -13.55 -6.85
CA ARG A 128 -11.19 -14.89 -7.36
C ARG A 128 -11.55 -14.87 -8.86
N PRO A 129 -11.20 -15.93 -9.59
CA PRO A 129 -11.69 -16.18 -10.94
C PRO A 129 -13.19 -15.91 -11.04
N THR A 130 -13.58 -15.05 -11.98
CA THR A 130 -14.97 -14.74 -12.26
C THR A 130 -15.35 -15.25 -13.66
N ASN A 131 -16.63 -15.53 -13.87
CA ASN A 131 -17.21 -15.87 -15.17
C ASN A 131 -17.79 -14.63 -15.86
N LEU A 132 -17.35 -13.43 -15.46
CA LEU A 132 -17.76 -12.20 -16.13
C LEU A 132 -17.31 -12.20 -17.59
N PRO A 133 -18.14 -11.66 -18.50
CA PRO A 133 -17.72 -11.43 -19.89
C PRO A 133 -16.52 -10.48 -19.89
N MET A 134 -15.50 -10.84 -20.65
CA MET A 134 -14.26 -10.08 -20.77
C MET A 134 -14.05 -9.71 -22.22
N ILE A 135 -13.87 -8.42 -22.50
CA ILE A 135 -13.58 -7.91 -23.84
C ILE A 135 -12.11 -7.49 -23.86
N VAL A 136 -11.35 -8.11 -24.76
CA VAL A 136 -9.93 -7.81 -24.98
C VAL A 136 -9.77 -7.18 -26.35
N ALA A 137 -9.36 -5.92 -26.38
CA ALA A 137 -8.92 -5.26 -27.59
C ALA A 137 -7.45 -5.58 -27.85
N ILE A 138 -7.12 -5.86 -29.10
CA ILE A 138 -5.75 -6.11 -29.57
C ILE A 138 -5.41 -5.04 -30.59
N ASP A 139 -4.24 -4.42 -30.44
CA ASP A 139 -3.80 -3.40 -31.38
C ASP A 139 -3.75 -3.92 -32.82
N ASN A 140 -4.08 -3.08 -33.78
CA ASN A 140 -4.07 -3.43 -35.21
C ASN A 140 -2.67 -3.73 -35.74
N GLN A 141 -1.63 -3.12 -35.16
CA GLN A 141 -0.24 -3.30 -35.57
C GLN A 141 0.40 -4.56 -34.98
N GLU A 142 -0.22 -5.21 -33.99
CA GLU A 142 0.26 -6.48 -33.44
C GLU A 142 0.06 -7.62 -34.45
N ARG A 143 1.14 -7.93 -35.19
CA ARG A 143 1.17 -8.92 -36.26
C ARG A 143 0.97 -10.34 -35.75
N TYR A 144 1.49 -10.65 -34.56
CA TYR A 144 1.43 -11.99 -34.00
C TYR A 144 0.74 -11.94 -32.64
N PRO A 145 -0.59 -11.75 -32.61
CA PRO A 145 -1.32 -11.55 -31.38
C PRO A 145 -1.36 -12.81 -30.51
N TRP A 146 -1.38 -12.61 -29.21
CA TRP A 146 -1.78 -13.65 -28.27
C TRP A 146 -3.25 -14.05 -28.48
N LYS A 147 -3.63 -15.20 -27.93
CA LYS A 147 -4.98 -15.77 -28.06
C LYS A 147 -5.69 -15.77 -26.72
N PHE A 148 -6.92 -15.24 -26.70
CA PHE A 148 -7.78 -15.18 -25.51
C PHE A 148 -9.08 -15.97 -25.74
N PRO A 149 -9.04 -17.31 -25.68
CA PRO A 149 -10.17 -18.16 -26.11
C PRO A 149 -11.43 -18.03 -25.24
N ARG A 150 -11.33 -17.45 -24.04
CA ARG A 150 -12.43 -17.23 -23.10
C ARG A 150 -12.78 -15.75 -22.94
N ALA A 151 -12.45 -14.95 -23.95
CA ALA A 151 -12.75 -13.53 -24.03
C ALA A 151 -13.38 -13.23 -25.38
N GLN A 152 -14.21 -12.20 -25.44
CA GLN A 152 -14.51 -11.57 -26.71
C GLN A 152 -13.28 -10.77 -27.13
N VAL A 153 -12.80 -11.01 -28.34
CA VAL A 153 -11.60 -10.34 -28.87
C VAL A 153 -12.01 -9.39 -29.98
N GLU A 154 -11.54 -8.16 -29.91
CA GLU A 154 -11.68 -7.17 -30.98
C GLU A 154 -10.32 -6.64 -31.43
N ARG A 155 -10.24 -6.24 -32.69
CA ARG A 155 -9.08 -5.56 -33.28
C ARG A 155 -9.41 -4.09 -33.41
N ARG A 156 -8.55 -3.22 -32.88
CA ARG A 156 -8.68 -1.76 -33.02
C ARG A 156 -7.33 -1.09 -32.87
N ALA A 157 -7.22 0.15 -33.34
CA ALA A 157 -6.06 0.97 -32.99
C ALA A 157 -6.13 1.31 -31.49
N LEU A 158 -5.09 0.95 -30.76
CA LEU A 158 -4.93 1.31 -29.35
C LEU A 158 -4.06 2.57 -29.23
N PRO A 159 -4.43 3.50 -28.35
CA PRO A 159 -3.62 4.68 -28.06
C PRO A 159 -2.27 4.35 -27.39
N ALA A 160 -2.19 3.23 -26.66
CA ALA A 160 -0.96 2.71 -26.08
C ALA A 160 -1.09 1.20 -25.80
N GLY A 161 0.04 0.50 -25.82
CA GLY A 161 0.13 -0.94 -25.57
C GLY A 161 -0.43 -1.81 -26.70
N ASP A 162 -0.16 -3.10 -26.62
CA ASP A 162 -0.57 -4.07 -27.65
C ASP A 162 -1.91 -4.74 -27.32
N TYR A 163 -2.29 -4.77 -26.04
CA TYR A 163 -3.51 -5.41 -25.55
C TYR A 163 -4.20 -4.51 -24.53
N ALA A 164 -5.53 -4.42 -24.61
CA ALA A 164 -6.33 -3.67 -23.67
C ALA A 164 -7.54 -4.46 -23.16
N LEU A 165 -7.86 -4.30 -21.88
CA LEU A 165 -9.12 -4.74 -21.29
C LEU A 165 -10.14 -3.60 -21.37
N LEU A 166 -11.27 -3.88 -22.02
CA LEU A 166 -12.39 -2.96 -22.12
C LEU A 166 -13.45 -3.26 -21.07
N VAL A 167 -13.91 -2.21 -20.39
CA VAL A 167 -15.04 -2.25 -19.46
C VAL A 167 -15.92 -1.03 -19.74
N LYS A 168 -17.18 -1.26 -20.10
CA LYS A 168 -18.13 -0.19 -20.50
C LYS A 168 -17.55 0.75 -21.56
N GLU A 169 -17.00 0.16 -22.63
CA GLU A 169 -16.32 0.86 -23.75
C GLU A 169 -15.06 1.68 -23.38
N LYS A 170 -14.59 1.61 -22.13
CA LYS A 170 -13.37 2.30 -21.68
C LYS A 170 -12.21 1.33 -21.52
N ILE A 171 -11.02 1.77 -21.91
CA ILE A 171 -9.76 1.06 -21.64
C ILE A 171 -9.42 1.23 -20.16
N LEU A 172 -9.43 0.12 -19.41
CA LEU A 172 -9.02 0.11 -18.00
C LEU A 172 -7.68 -0.58 -17.79
N GLY A 173 -7.45 -1.69 -18.48
CA GLY A 173 -6.20 -2.44 -18.42
C GLY A 173 -5.46 -2.32 -19.73
N VAL A 174 -4.14 -2.09 -19.70
CA VAL A 174 -3.28 -2.11 -20.87
C VAL A 174 -2.04 -2.97 -20.60
N VAL A 175 -1.63 -3.74 -21.60
CA VAL A 175 -0.39 -4.53 -21.58
C VAL A 175 0.42 -4.25 -22.85
N GLU A 176 1.65 -3.82 -22.65
CA GLU A 176 2.70 -3.79 -23.68
C GLU A 176 3.40 -5.16 -23.70
N ARG A 177 3.46 -5.78 -24.88
CA ARG A 177 4.18 -7.03 -25.09
C ARG A 177 5.58 -6.70 -25.60
N LYS A 178 6.59 -7.29 -24.96
CA LYS A 178 7.98 -7.11 -25.39
C LYS A 178 8.67 -8.45 -25.55
N SER A 179 9.26 -8.69 -26.72
CA SER A 179 10.15 -9.84 -26.91
C SER A 179 11.54 -9.52 -26.35
N TYR A 180 12.34 -10.56 -26.11
CA TYR A 180 13.77 -10.41 -25.78
C TYR A 180 14.50 -9.52 -26.79
N GLU A 181 14.32 -9.81 -28.07
CA GLU A 181 15.00 -9.10 -29.17
C GLU A 181 14.56 -7.64 -29.26
N ASN A 182 13.26 -7.35 -29.13
CA ASN A 182 12.75 -5.98 -29.17
C ASN A 182 13.24 -5.17 -27.97
N LEU A 183 13.30 -5.77 -26.77
CA LEU A 183 13.81 -5.06 -25.59
C LEU A 183 15.30 -4.75 -25.71
N LEU A 184 16.11 -5.66 -26.27
CA LEU A 184 17.52 -5.40 -26.53
C LEU A 184 17.75 -4.32 -27.59
N GLN A 185 16.85 -4.20 -28.57
CA GLN A 185 16.87 -3.08 -29.51
C GLN A 185 16.51 -1.78 -28.79
N ASP A 186 15.46 -1.80 -27.95
CA ASP A 186 15.03 -0.64 -27.17
C ASP A 186 16.12 -0.14 -26.20
N PHE A 187 17.09 -0.97 -25.77
CA PHE A 187 18.26 -0.52 -25.00
C PHE A 187 19.09 0.54 -25.74
N GLY A 188 19.22 0.42 -27.07
CA GLY A 188 19.91 1.40 -27.90
C GLY A 188 19.13 2.71 -28.08
N GLU A 189 17.82 2.67 -27.86
CA GLU A 189 16.88 3.78 -28.03
C GLU A 189 16.19 4.13 -26.70
N ILE A 190 16.93 4.07 -25.60
CA ILE A 190 16.38 4.13 -24.24
C ILE A 190 15.49 5.36 -23.99
N ALA A 191 15.84 6.51 -24.57
CA ALA A 191 15.05 7.74 -24.47
C ALA A 191 13.65 7.60 -25.10
N ILE A 192 13.55 6.93 -26.24
CA ILE A 192 12.28 6.65 -26.92
C ILE A 192 11.48 5.62 -26.11
N LEU A 193 12.15 4.58 -25.58
CA LEU A 193 11.50 3.63 -24.68
C LEU A 193 10.89 4.35 -23.47
N HIS A 194 11.59 5.29 -22.83
CA HIS A 194 11.02 6.07 -21.72
C HIS A 194 9.79 6.88 -22.14
N GLN A 195 9.72 7.42 -23.36
CA GLN A 195 8.54 8.14 -23.84
C GLN A 195 7.34 7.19 -23.98
N LYS A 196 7.52 6.04 -24.64
CA LYS A 196 6.46 5.02 -24.80
C LYS A 196 5.94 4.51 -23.45
N LEU A 197 6.84 4.24 -22.51
CA LEU A 197 6.46 3.79 -21.17
C LEU A 197 5.69 4.87 -20.38
N ARG A 198 6.02 6.16 -20.56
CA ARG A 198 5.25 7.27 -19.96
C ARG A 198 3.82 7.31 -20.48
N GLU A 199 3.60 7.14 -21.77
CA GLU A 199 2.24 7.06 -22.33
C GLU A 199 1.45 5.90 -21.73
N LEU A 200 2.08 4.72 -21.59
CA LEU A 200 1.48 3.57 -20.92
C LEU A 200 1.14 3.86 -19.44
N THR A 201 1.89 4.74 -18.78
CA THR A 201 1.64 5.15 -17.38
C THR A 201 0.42 6.04 -17.17
N THR A 202 -0.29 6.43 -18.23
CA THR A 202 -1.55 7.16 -18.11
C THR A 202 -2.73 6.26 -17.74
N TYR A 203 -2.62 4.93 -17.93
CA TYR A 203 -3.69 3.97 -17.67
C TYR A 203 -3.66 3.44 -16.24
N PRO A 204 -4.83 3.24 -15.58
CA PRO A 204 -4.88 2.86 -14.16
C PRO A 204 -4.30 1.48 -13.90
N TYR A 205 -4.54 0.53 -14.81
CA TYR A 205 -3.95 -0.80 -14.77
C TYR A 205 -3.09 -0.99 -16.01
N ARG A 206 -1.79 -1.14 -15.81
CA ARG A 206 -0.77 -1.15 -16.86
C ARG A 206 0.32 -2.15 -16.53
N ALA A 207 0.91 -2.76 -17.54
CA ALA A 207 2.08 -3.62 -17.36
C ALA A 207 2.86 -3.75 -18.67
N VAL A 208 4.17 -4.00 -18.54
CA VAL A 208 5.00 -4.50 -19.64
C VAL A 208 5.26 -5.97 -19.37
N VAL A 209 4.94 -6.84 -20.33
CA VAL A 209 5.16 -8.28 -20.21
C VAL A 209 6.22 -8.70 -21.21
N ILE A 210 7.34 -9.18 -20.68
CA ILE A 210 8.55 -9.52 -21.41
C ILE A 210 8.60 -11.03 -21.62
N GLU A 211 8.69 -11.46 -22.87
CA GLU A 211 8.83 -12.87 -23.28
C GLU A 211 10.30 -13.34 -23.16
N ALA A 212 10.87 -13.20 -21.96
CA ALA A 212 12.24 -13.60 -21.62
C ALA A 212 12.40 -13.77 -20.11
N ASP A 213 13.46 -14.46 -19.68
CA ASP A 213 13.88 -14.47 -18.28
C ASP A 213 14.71 -13.21 -17.97
N TYR A 214 14.63 -12.68 -16.74
CA TYR A 214 15.48 -11.55 -16.32
C TYR A 214 16.97 -11.86 -16.50
N GLY A 215 17.38 -13.10 -16.20
CA GLY A 215 18.76 -13.56 -16.34
C GLY A 215 19.28 -13.52 -17.77
N ASP A 216 18.41 -13.55 -18.79
CA ASP A 216 18.82 -13.52 -20.19
C ASP A 216 19.52 -12.21 -20.56
N PHE A 217 19.17 -11.11 -19.89
CA PHE A 217 19.77 -9.79 -20.10
C PHE A 217 21.10 -9.59 -19.35
N LEU A 218 21.53 -10.60 -18.58
CA LEU A 218 22.77 -10.61 -17.81
C LEU A 218 23.74 -11.69 -18.27
N ASP A 219 23.33 -12.60 -19.14
CA ASP A 219 24.17 -13.68 -19.65
C ASP A 219 24.91 -13.24 -20.93
N PRO A 220 26.26 -13.16 -20.92
CA PRO A 220 27.06 -12.85 -22.11
C PRO A 220 26.73 -13.73 -23.32
N LYS A 221 26.40 -15.01 -23.09
CA LYS A 221 26.08 -15.95 -24.18
C LYS A 221 24.76 -15.61 -24.86
N ARG A 222 23.76 -15.18 -24.08
CA ARG A 222 22.46 -14.71 -24.59
C ARG A 222 22.58 -13.36 -25.29
N LEU A 223 23.38 -12.45 -24.74
CA LEU A 223 23.59 -11.10 -25.27
C LEU A 223 24.38 -11.11 -26.59
N LYS A 224 25.24 -12.12 -26.81
CA LYS A 224 26.03 -12.30 -28.03
C LYS A 224 26.85 -11.06 -28.41
N GLY A 225 27.41 -10.37 -27.41
CA GLY A 225 28.24 -9.18 -27.61
C GLY A 225 27.50 -7.90 -28.00
N ARG A 226 26.16 -7.92 -28.14
CA ARG A 226 25.37 -6.71 -28.44
C ARG A 226 25.47 -5.66 -27.35
N TRP A 227 25.49 -6.11 -26.11
CA TRP A 227 25.62 -5.28 -24.92
C TRP A 227 26.46 -6.00 -23.88
N PRO A 228 27.26 -5.29 -23.07
CA PRO A 228 27.86 -5.88 -21.88
C PRO A 228 26.77 -6.13 -20.82
N PRO A 229 26.87 -7.21 -20.00
CA PRO A 229 25.89 -7.48 -18.93
C PRO A 229 25.66 -6.32 -17.97
N SER A 230 26.71 -5.54 -17.69
CA SER A 230 26.64 -4.34 -16.84
C SER A 230 25.68 -3.28 -17.41
N HIS A 231 25.61 -3.16 -18.73
CA HIS A 231 24.67 -2.24 -19.38
C HIS A 231 23.23 -2.73 -19.23
N GLY A 232 22.98 -4.03 -19.44
CA GLY A 232 21.65 -4.62 -19.25
C GLY A 232 21.13 -4.45 -17.82
N TYR A 233 21.98 -4.72 -16.82
CA TYR A 233 21.67 -4.45 -15.41
C TYR A 233 21.30 -2.98 -15.17
N ARG A 234 22.08 -2.04 -15.72
CA ARG A 234 21.84 -0.59 -15.55
C ARG A 234 20.52 -0.15 -16.16
N VAL A 235 20.26 -0.53 -17.42
CA VAL A 235 19.03 -0.14 -18.13
C VAL A 235 17.80 -0.71 -17.43
N LEU A 236 17.80 -2.00 -17.09
CA LEU A 236 16.65 -2.60 -16.41
C LEU A 236 16.40 -1.96 -15.03
N SER A 237 17.45 -1.57 -14.32
CA SER A 237 17.31 -0.86 -13.05
C SER A 237 16.76 0.57 -13.25
N GLU A 238 17.25 1.28 -14.26
CA GLU A 238 16.78 2.62 -14.63
C GLU A 238 15.29 2.62 -14.99
N LEU A 239 14.84 1.65 -15.79
CA LEU A 239 13.43 1.52 -16.16
C LEU A 239 12.52 1.37 -14.92
N GLN A 240 12.93 0.61 -13.90
CA GLN A 240 12.16 0.42 -12.67
C GLN A 240 12.11 1.68 -11.81
N VAL A 241 13.22 2.42 -11.72
CA VAL A 241 13.30 3.65 -10.91
C VAL A 241 12.58 4.81 -11.60
N MET A 242 12.70 4.94 -12.92
CA MET A 242 12.07 6.01 -13.70
C MET A 242 10.57 5.77 -13.91
N HIS A 243 10.11 4.52 -13.83
CA HIS A 243 8.69 4.15 -13.96
C HIS A 243 8.22 3.29 -12.77
N PRO A 244 8.26 3.79 -11.53
CA PRO A 244 8.10 2.98 -10.31
C PRO A 244 6.72 2.35 -10.16
N ASN A 245 5.72 2.89 -10.88
CA ASN A 245 4.35 2.41 -10.88
C ASN A 245 4.01 1.58 -12.14
N LEU A 246 5.01 1.16 -12.92
CA LEU A 246 4.84 0.31 -14.10
C LEU A 246 5.47 -1.06 -13.85
N PRO A 247 4.66 -2.10 -13.63
CA PRO A 247 5.16 -3.46 -13.49
C PRO A 247 5.82 -3.97 -14.78
N PHE A 248 7.04 -4.49 -14.67
CA PHE A 248 7.70 -5.28 -15.71
C PHE A 248 7.70 -6.75 -15.31
N ILE A 249 7.10 -7.60 -16.15
CA ILE A 249 6.89 -9.01 -15.87
C ILE A 249 7.73 -9.85 -16.83
N PHE A 250 8.77 -10.49 -16.30
CA PHE A 250 9.59 -11.45 -17.05
C PHE A 250 8.87 -12.79 -17.07
N ALA A 251 8.17 -13.05 -18.15
CA ALA A 251 7.29 -14.20 -18.29
C ALA A 251 7.96 -15.37 -19.01
N ARG A 252 9.26 -15.30 -19.34
CA ARG A 252 10.06 -16.35 -19.99
C ARG A 252 9.61 -16.76 -21.39
N THR A 253 8.39 -17.24 -21.56
CA THR A 253 7.83 -17.67 -22.84
C THR A 253 6.60 -16.87 -23.25
N ARG A 254 6.32 -16.84 -24.56
CA ARG A 254 5.09 -16.28 -25.12
C ARG A 254 3.81 -16.88 -24.51
N LYS A 255 3.81 -18.18 -24.19
CA LYS A 255 2.65 -18.87 -23.59
C LYS A 255 2.38 -18.37 -22.17
N GLU A 256 3.43 -18.23 -21.38
CA GLU A 256 3.37 -17.72 -20.01
C GLU A 256 3.00 -16.23 -19.98
N ALA A 257 3.55 -15.43 -20.90
CA ALA A 257 3.19 -14.02 -21.07
C ALA A 257 1.70 -13.84 -21.35
N ASN A 258 1.15 -14.62 -22.29
CA ASN A 258 -0.28 -14.62 -22.58
C ASN A 258 -1.11 -15.05 -21.36
N LEU A 259 -0.71 -16.12 -20.67
CA LEU A 259 -1.42 -16.62 -19.49
C LEU A 259 -1.44 -15.60 -18.35
N TRP A 260 -0.31 -14.92 -18.11
CA TRP A 260 -0.20 -13.86 -17.13
C TRP A 260 -1.15 -12.70 -17.47
N THR A 261 -1.14 -12.24 -18.73
CA THR A 261 -2.03 -11.17 -19.23
C THR A 261 -3.51 -11.54 -19.07
N TYR A 262 -3.88 -12.78 -19.40
CA TYR A 262 -5.24 -13.29 -19.18
C TYR A 262 -5.62 -13.26 -17.69
N GLY A 263 -4.74 -13.71 -16.80
CA GLY A 263 -4.97 -13.65 -15.35
C GLY A 263 -5.09 -12.22 -14.82
N TYR A 264 -4.23 -11.33 -15.30
CA TYR A 264 -4.19 -9.92 -14.94
C TYR A 264 -5.49 -9.19 -15.30
N PHE A 265 -5.96 -9.32 -16.54
CA PHE A 265 -7.22 -8.74 -16.98
C PHE A 265 -8.43 -9.26 -16.20
N ARG A 266 -8.47 -10.56 -15.88
CA ARG A 266 -9.54 -11.12 -15.03
C ARG A 266 -9.53 -10.58 -13.61
N ALA A 267 -8.36 -10.33 -13.05
CA ALA A 267 -8.23 -9.74 -11.72
C ALA A 267 -8.74 -8.30 -11.71
N ILE A 268 -8.39 -7.50 -12.73
CA ILE A 268 -8.90 -6.13 -12.91
C ILE A 268 -10.43 -6.14 -13.03
N LEU A 269 -10.98 -6.97 -13.91
CA LEU A 269 -12.42 -7.07 -14.11
C LEU A 269 -13.16 -7.40 -12.81
N LYS A 270 -12.64 -8.36 -12.01
CA LYS A 270 -13.23 -8.69 -10.71
C LYS A 270 -13.12 -7.55 -9.69
N ARG A 271 -12.04 -6.77 -9.74
CA ARG A 271 -11.84 -5.62 -8.87
C ARG A 271 -12.87 -4.53 -9.18
N VAL A 272 -13.03 -4.17 -10.45
CA VAL A 272 -13.99 -3.15 -10.89
C VAL A 272 -15.41 -3.56 -10.52
N GLN A 273 -15.80 -4.81 -10.78
CA GLN A 273 -17.13 -5.31 -10.38
C GLN A 273 -17.39 -5.11 -8.87
N ARG A 274 -16.39 -5.37 -8.02
CA ARG A 274 -16.54 -5.18 -6.57
C ARG A 274 -16.62 -3.72 -6.14
N GLU A 275 -15.93 -2.84 -6.86
CA GLU A 275 -16.04 -1.40 -6.63
C GLU A 275 -17.43 -0.91 -7.00
N GLU A 276 -18.02 -1.41 -8.09
CA GLU A 276 -19.41 -1.11 -8.50
C GLU A 276 -20.45 -1.67 -7.53
N GLU A 277 -20.33 -2.95 -7.14
CA GLU A 277 -21.17 -3.59 -6.10
C GLU A 277 -21.12 -2.86 -4.75
N ARG A 278 -20.13 -1.98 -4.53
CA ARG A 278 -19.97 -1.17 -3.31
C ARG A 278 -20.62 0.21 -3.41
N VAL A 279 -20.76 0.79 -4.60
CA VAL A 279 -21.40 2.10 -4.76
C VAL A 279 -22.91 1.99 -4.47
N GLU A 280 -23.54 0.88 -4.89
CA GLU A 280 -24.98 0.62 -4.68
C GLU A 280 -25.40 0.56 -3.19
N PRO A 281 -24.65 -0.05 -2.25
CA PRO A 281 -25.00 -0.02 -0.82
C PRO A 281 -24.57 1.23 -0.04
N PHE A 282 -23.73 2.12 -0.59
CA PHE A 282 -22.98 3.12 0.21
C PHE A 282 -23.27 4.58 -0.16
N MET A 283 -24.37 4.89 -0.85
CA MET A 283 -24.81 6.29 -1.07
C MET A 283 -25.13 7.08 0.23
N ALA A 284 -24.78 6.58 1.41
CA ALA A 284 -25.01 7.22 2.71
C ALA A 284 -23.73 7.55 3.52
N ALA A 285 -22.52 7.28 3.02
CA ALA A 285 -21.29 7.76 3.65
C ALA A 285 -20.18 7.96 2.61
N GLU A 286 -19.29 8.93 2.81
CA GLU A 286 -18.19 9.17 1.86
C GLU A 286 -17.14 8.05 1.95
N PRO A 287 -16.66 7.49 0.82
CA PRO A 287 -15.61 6.48 0.84
C PRO A 287 -14.28 7.10 1.31
N PHE A 288 -13.69 6.53 2.37
CA PHE A 288 -12.36 6.96 2.83
C PHE A 288 -11.31 6.77 1.72
N PRO A 289 -10.55 7.82 1.33
CA PRO A 289 -9.42 7.65 0.43
C PRO A 289 -8.34 6.78 1.09
N ALA A 290 -7.62 5.99 0.29
CA ALA A 290 -6.47 5.26 0.79
C ALA A 290 -5.40 6.26 1.25
N TYR A 291 -4.82 6.01 2.43
CA TYR A 291 -3.82 6.86 3.03
C TYR A 291 -2.51 6.11 3.21
N THR A 292 -1.42 6.76 2.86
CA THR A 292 -0.05 6.33 3.16
C THR A 292 0.69 7.54 3.74
N ALA A 293 1.30 7.38 4.91
CA ALA A 293 2.09 8.43 5.52
C ALA A 293 3.30 8.76 4.65
N GLN A 294 3.60 10.05 4.51
CA GLN A 294 4.74 10.53 3.72
C GLN A 294 6.08 10.24 4.40
N GLU A 295 6.12 10.32 5.73
CA GLU A 295 7.31 10.07 6.54
C GLU A 295 6.96 9.27 7.80
N ARG A 296 7.94 8.49 8.29
CA ARG A 296 7.84 7.83 9.60
C ARG A 296 8.25 8.79 10.70
N LEU A 297 7.84 8.49 11.94
CA LEU A 297 8.23 9.26 13.11
C LEU A 297 9.76 9.37 13.28
N GLU A 298 10.51 8.31 12.97
CA GLU A 298 11.97 8.32 13.03
C GLU A 298 12.57 9.33 12.03
N ASP A 299 12.10 9.34 10.78
CA ASP A 299 12.55 10.25 9.74
C ASP A 299 12.20 11.70 10.13
N ARG A 300 10.98 11.92 10.65
CA ARG A 300 10.55 13.23 11.15
C ARG A 300 11.42 13.74 12.30
N ILE A 301 11.74 12.89 13.28
CA ILE A 301 12.65 13.24 14.38
C ILE A 301 14.03 13.63 13.83
N LEU A 302 14.52 12.90 12.83
CA LEU A 302 15.81 13.21 12.20
C LEU A 302 15.77 14.57 11.49
N THR A 303 14.73 14.85 10.71
CA THR A 303 14.52 16.15 10.02
C THR A 303 14.42 17.32 11.01
N ILE A 304 13.73 17.12 12.14
CA ILE A 304 13.65 18.11 13.21
C ILE A 304 15.04 18.38 13.79
N LEU A 305 15.83 17.33 14.09
CA LEU A 305 17.18 17.48 14.63
C LEU A 305 18.15 18.11 13.62
N GLN A 306 18.02 17.80 12.33
CA GLN A 306 18.79 18.46 11.26
C GLN A 306 18.50 19.96 11.20
N SER A 307 17.26 20.36 11.46
CA SER A 307 16.81 21.75 11.44
C SER A 307 17.17 22.51 12.74
N ASN A 308 17.51 21.80 13.81
CA ASN A 308 17.82 22.37 15.13
C ASN A 308 19.28 22.06 15.52
N ARG A 309 20.21 22.90 15.05
CA ARG A 309 21.67 22.69 15.20
C ARG A 309 22.16 22.59 16.64
N GLU A 310 21.51 23.27 17.59
CA GLU A 310 21.86 23.20 19.02
C GLU A 310 21.40 21.88 19.68
N GLY A 311 20.64 21.08 18.97
CA GLY A 311 20.00 19.88 19.46
C GLY A 311 18.80 20.14 20.34
N LEU A 312 18.02 19.09 20.54
CA LEU A 312 16.79 19.12 21.33
C LEU A 312 16.85 18.06 22.43
N THR A 313 16.31 18.41 23.58
CA THR A 313 16.04 17.46 24.66
C THR A 313 14.91 16.51 24.25
N SER A 314 14.82 15.36 24.91
CA SER A 314 13.71 14.42 24.68
C SER A 314 12.34 15.04 25.01
N LYS A 315 12.27 16.04 25.90
CA LYS A 315 11.03 16.77 26.22
C LYS A 315 10.64 17.73 25.10
N GLU A 316 11.59 18.47 24.54
CA GLU A 316 11.34 19.36 23.39
C GLU A 316 10.93 18.55 22.16
N LEU A 317 11.59 17.43 21.90
CA LEU A 317 11.17 16.49 20.85
C LEU A 317 9.77 15.93 21.08
N GLN A 318 9.39 15.67 22.33
CA GLN A 318 8.03 15.24 22.67
C GLN A 318 6.99 16.35 22.46
N ALA A 319 7.35 17.61 22.70
CA ALA A 319 6.46 18.74 22.43
C ALA A 319 6.23 18.93 20.91
N LEU A 320 7.26 18.65 20.09
CA LEU A 320 7.18 18.72 18.63
C LEU A 320 6.53 17.45 18.01
N CYS A 321 6.62 16.33 18.71
CA CYS A 321 6.02 15.04 18.36
C CYS A 321 5.11 14.54 19.50
N PRO A 322 3.99 15.23 19.79
CA PRO A 322 3.11 14.90 20.92
C PRO A 322 2.50 13.50 20.83
N GLU A 323 2.47 12.92 19.64
CA GLU A 323 2.02 11.56 19.38
C GLU A 323 2.94 10.45 19.93
N ALA A 324 4.17 10.79 20.33
CA ALA A 324 5.17 9.82 20.75
C ALA A 324 5.44 9.95 22.25
N ASP A 325 5.25 8.86 22.99
CA ASP A 325 5.64 8.84 24.40
C ASP A 325 7.16 8.94 24.59
N SER A 326 7.58 9.32 25.80
CA SER A 326 9.00 9.54 26.10
C SER A 326 9.86 8.27 25.97
N SER A 327 9.27 7.08 26.17
CA SER A 327 9.96 5.79 26.02
C SER A 327 10.29 5.52 24.55
N ARG A 328 9.33 5.82 23.68
CA ARG A 328 9.44 5.67 22.24
C ARG A 328 10.43 6.63 21.64
N ILE A 329 10.35 7.92 22.00
CA ILE A 329 11.33 8.92 21.57
C ILE A 329 12.74 8.48 21.97
N ARG A 330 12.92 8.03 23.21
CA ARG A 330 14.21 7.51 23.69
C ARG A 330 14.71 6.31 22.90
N SER A 331 13.82 5.35 22.60
CA SER A 331 14.16 4.16 21.80
C SER A 331 14.62 4.54 20.39
N ILE A 332 13.92 5.48 19.74
CA ILE A 332 14.29 6.00 18.42
C ILE A 332 15.66 6.69 18.49
N LEU A 333 15.86 7.59 19.45
CA LEU A 333 17.12 8.32 19.61
C LEU A 333 18.31 7.38 19.89
N GLN A 334 18.12 6.33 20.69
CA GLN A 334 19.13 5.30 20.91
C GLN A 334 19.45 4.52 19.62
N SER A 335 18.43 4.18 18.83
CA SER A 335 18.59 3.54 17.52
C SER A 335 19.39 4.43 16.55
N LEU A 336 19.02 5.71 16.45
CA LEU A 336 19.71 6.70 15.62
C LEU A 336 21.18 6.90 16.06
N ARG A 337 21.43 6.95 17.36
CA ARG A 337 22.79 7.07 17.92
C ARG A 337 23.63 5.84 17.64
N LYS A 338 23.05 4.64 17.75
CA LYS A 338 23.74 3.40 17.39
C LYS A 338 24.15 3.37 15.92
N ARG A 339 23.38 4.03 15.05
CA ARG A 339 23.68 4.21 13.62
C ARG A 339 24.62 5.39 13.33
N GLY A 340 25.06 6.13 14.36
CA GLY A 340 25.95 7.27 14.21
C GLY A 340 25.30 8.53 13.63
N LEU A 341 23.97 8.58 13.49
CA LEU A 341 23.24 9.70 12.89
C LEU A 341 22.97 10.85 13.86
N VAL A 342 22.96 10.55 15.16
CA VAL A 342 22.77 11.55 16.22
C VAL A 342 23.73 11.26 17.36
N GLU A 343 24.06 12.30 18.11
CA GLU A 343 24.83 12.21 19.35
C GLU A 343 24.06 12.85 20.50
N SER A 344 24.48 12.54 21.72
CA SER A 344 23.87 13.09 22.93
C SER A 344 24.91 13.89 23.71
N ILE A 345 24.65 15.16 23.98
CA ILE A 345 25.51 16.06 24.76
C ILE A 345 24.81 16.43 26.07
N GLY A 346 25.57 16.53 27.16
CA GLY A 346 25.08 16.96 28.47
C GLY A 346 24.84 15.82 29.48
N SER A 347 24.41 16.18 30.69
CA SER A 347 24.16 15.24 31.79
C SER A 347 22.75 14.61 31.69
N ARG A 348 22.49 13.55 32.47
CA ARG A 348 21.23 12.75 32.39
C ARG A 348 19.93 13.55 32.47
N ALA A 349 19.93 14.72 33.11
CA ALA A 349 18.75 15.57 33.29
C ALA A 349 18.56 16.59 32.15
N SER A 350 19.62 16.95 31.42
CA SER A 350 19.63 17.97 30.36
C SER A 350 20.20 17.46 29.03
N THR A 351 20.13 16.15 28.80
CA THR A 351 20.68 15.51 27.60
C THR A 351 20.01 16.08 26.34
N ARG A 352 20.81 16.75 25.52
CA ARG A 352 20.42 17.23 24.19
C ARG A 352 20.88 16.25 23.12
N TRP A 353 20.03 16.02 22.15
CA TRP A 353 20.31 15.16 21.00
C TRP A 353 20.59 16.05 19.80
N ILE A 354 21.72 15.82 19.13
CA ILE A 354 22.20 16.63 18.02
C ILE A 354 22.36 15.73 16.80
N TYR A 355 21.96 16.24 15.63
CA TYR A 355 22.22 15.55 14.37
C TYR A 355 23.71 15.56 14.04
N ARG A 356 24.27 14.40 13.71
CA ARG A 356 25.67 14.27 13.31
C ARG A 356 25.76 14.35 11.80
N ASP A 357 26.23 15.50 11.30
CA ASP A 357 26.53 15.66 9.89
C ASP A 357 27.77 14.84 9.52
N SER A 358 27.58 13.79 8.74
CA SER A 358 28.65 12.87 8.32
C SER A 358 29.64 13.53 7.36
N SER A 359 29.32 14.70 6.81
CA SER A 359 30.15 15.44 5.86
C SER A 359 31.28 16.27 6.48
N ARG A 360 31.36 16.38 7.82
CA ARG A 360 32.39 17.19 8.51
C ARG A 360 33.64 16.44 8.96
N ASN A 361 33.71 15.12 8.76
CA ASN A 361 34.76 14.29 9.34
C ASN A 361 35.92 13.91 8.40
N GLU A 362 36.03 14.50 7.21
CA GLU A 362 37.15 14.23 6.28
C GLU A 362 38.26 15.29 6.31
N HIS A 363 38.20 16.34 7.14
CA HIS A 363 39.22 17.40 7.19
C HIS A 363 39.67 17.69 8.63
N SER A 364 40.26 16.72 9.30
CA SER A 364 41.06 16.96 10.51
C SER A 364 42.29 16.08 10.53
#